data_AF-A0A7D4UA53-F1
#
_entry.id   AF-A0A7D4UA53-F1
#
_cell.length_a   1.000
_cell.length_b   1.000
_cell.length_c   1.000
_cell.angle_alpha   90.00
_cell.angle_beta   90.00
_cell.angle_gamma   90.00
#
_symmetry.space_group_name_H-M   'P 1'
#
loop_
_entity.id
_entity.type
_entity.pdbx_description
1 polymer ?
#
loop_
_entity_poly.entity_id
_entity_poly.type
_entity_poly.pdbx_seq_one_letter_code
_entity_poly.pdbx_strand_id
1 'polypeptide(L)'
;MNKSPEPPASGDSQSGGDDLSLSEAIALGAKTDSHTLRSDQPDVVENAVDERDSADAPNSRRRLRRGLRWGWNEKKNRPSAEAWAALAIIVAVATAWASMAHDATIAASQDEASNAERAELVDQGDTLDAIRDAVTIPGTPTADPPAQPPDSSAPSGSYAGGWGPERDLFTSARPSIYVVLNSITDNPAHGDERNFVQVRQAEASNETYGEVLRGETGLEYVVYAWVANNVADNLASPVATVHGLRARFITNSGSNEHVIGVILSAKNATEVWDGATIFTRESTALEFVEGSGWFHTNPDGGFAVGDELASDQGALLGQFTADGELPVGHDETGAYLGHGYLTFRVKVVDEH
;
A
#
# COMPACT_ATOMS: atom_id res chain seq x y z
N MET A 1 -32.05 -77.08 -31.66
CA MET A 1 -31.59 -76.17 -30.59
C MET A 1 -31.72 -74.74 -31.12
N ASN A 2 -32.83 -74.05 -30.82
CA ASN A 2 -33.03 -73.07 -29.72
C ASN A 2 -32.17 -71.80 -29.89
N LYS A 3 -32.69 -70.57 -29.88
CA LYS A 3 -34.04 -69.98 -29.94
C LYS A 3 -33.79 -68.46 -29.98
N SER A 4 -34.43 -67.71 -30.87
CA SER A 4 -34.60 -66.25 -30.70
C SER A 4 -35.52 -65.97 -29.49
N PRO A 5 -35.59 -64.73 -28.96
CA PRO A 5 -36.49 -63.75 -29.59
C PRO A 5 -36.00 -62.29 -29.59
N GLU A 6 -36.68 -61.54 -30.45
CA GLU A 6 -36.67 -60.09 -30.71
C GLU A 6 -37.43 -59.23 -29.66
N PRO A 7 -37.42 -57.87 -29.77
CA PRO A 7 -37.77 -56.88 -28.74
C PRO A 7 -39.26 -56.44 -28.78
N PRO A 8 -39.68 -55.48 -27.91
CA PRO A 8 -40.17 -54.17 -28.41
C PRO A 8 -39.85 -52.98 -27.45
N ALA A 9 -39.53 -51.77 -27.91
CA ALA A 9 -40.33 -50.68 -28.51
C ALA A 9 -40.89 -49.64 -27.51
N SER A 10 -40.68 -48.36 -27.88
CA SER A 10 -41.55 -47.17 -27.74
C SER A 10 -42.07 -46.72 -26.36
N GLY A 11 -41.89 -45.42 -26.07
CA GLY A 11 -42.62 -44.69 -25.04
C GLY A 11 -42.39 -43.18 -25.16
N ASP A 12 -43.24 -42.55 -25.94
CA ASP A 12 -43.35 -41.11 -26.20
C ASP A 12 -44.08 -40.36 -25.07
N SER A 13 -43.92 -39.03 -25.07
CA SER A 13 -44.92 -38.00 -24.72
C SER A 13 -45.24 -37.60 -23.25
N GLN A 14 -44.96 -36.31 -23.01
CA GLN A 14 -45.90 -35.21 -22.63
C GLN A 14 -46.47 -35.02 -21.21
N SER A 15 -46.49 -33.70 -20.89
CA SER A 15 -47.43 -32.93 -20.05
C SER A 15 -47.32 -33.18 -18.55
N GLY A 16 -47.20 -32.15 -17.72
CA GLY A 16 -48.17 -31.07 -17.47
C GLY A 16 -48.23 -31.02 -15.94
N GLY A 17 -48.01 -29.90 -15.27
CA GLY A 17 -49.01 -28.84 -15.18
C GLY A 17 -49.73 -28.98 -13.84
N ASP A 18 -49.63 -27.89 -13.07
CA ASP A 18 -50.66 -27.37 -12.15
C ASP A 18 -50.44 -27.55 -10.63
N ASP A 19 -50.18 -26.37 -10.04
CA ASP A 19 -50.92 -25.73 -8.95
C ASP A 19 -50.92 -26.34 -7.54
N LEU A 20 -50.54 -25.48 -6.58
CA LEU A 20 -51.34 -24.97 -5.45
C LEU A 20 -50.46 -23.90 -4.75
N SER A 21 -50.56 -22.60 -5.06
CA SER A 21 -51.55 -21.59 -4.63
C SER A 21 -51.42 -21.07 -3.19
N LEU A 22 -51.35 -19.72 -3.09
CA LEU A 22 -51.79 -18.83 -2.00
C LEU A 22 -50.84 -18.67 -0.80
N SER A 23 -50.47 -17.47 -0.32
CA SER A 23 -51.16 -16.17 -0.38
C SER A 23 -50.27 -14.99 0.11
N GLU A 24 -50.63 -13.79 -0.35
CA GLU A 24 -50.41 -12.43 0.23
C GLU A 24 -49.03 -11.74 0.08
N ALA A 25 -48.90 -10.46 -0.27
CA ALA A 25 -49.84 -9.44 -0.75
C ALA A 25 -49.06 -8.21 -1.31
N ILE A 26 -49.46 -7.79 -2.51
CA ILE A 26 -49.78 -6.43 -2.97
C ILE A 26 -48.69 -5.34 -3.00
N ALA A 27 -48.51 -4.84 -4.22
CA ALA A 27 -47.77 -3.66 -4.62
C ALA A 27 -48.63 -2.38 -4.67
N LEU A 28 -47.92 -1.24 -4.68
CA LEU A 28 -48.20 0.02 -5.41
C LEU A 28 -49.47 0.84 -5.08
N GLY A 29 -49.23 2.12 -4.76
CA GLY A 29 -50.24 3.17 -4.85
C GLY A 29 -49.59 4.56 -4.78
N ALA A 30 -49.48 5.21 -5.94
CA ALA A 30 -49.08 6.61 -6.07
C ALA A 30 -50.31 7.51 -6.34
N LYS A 31 -50.13 8.79 -5.98
CA LYS A 31 -50.74 10.02 -6.49
C LYS A 31 -51.99 10.65 -5.84
N THR A 32 -51.94 11.99 -5.91
CA THR A 32 -52.96 13.06 -5.85
C THR A 32 -53.34 13.57 -4.46
N ASP A 33 -53.62 14.86 -4.21
CA ASP A 33 -53.29 16.15 -4.84
C ASP A 33 -53.85 17.25 -3.91
N SER A 34 -53.13 18.37 -3.83
CA SER A 34 -53.66 19.74 -3.83
C SER A 34 -54.38 20.40 -2.62
N HIS A 35 -53.95 21.66 -2.43
CA HIS A 35 -54.75 22.90 -2.25
C HIS A 35 -55.02 23.54 -0.85
N THR A 36 -54.16 24.54 -0.57
CA THR A 36 -54.43 25.98 -0.26
C THR A 36 -55.15 26.47 1.00
N LEU A 37 -54.59 27.60 1.50
CA LEU A 37 -55.16 28.79 2.20
C LEU A 37 -54.43 29.00 3.55
N ARG A 38 -54.06 30.21 4.02
CA ARG A 38 -54.00 31.59 3.52
C ARG A 38 -53.31 32.43 4.63
N SER A 39 -52.69 33.53 4.19
CA SER A 39 -52.15 34.74 4.85
C SER A 39 -52.28 35.00 6.37
N ASP A 40 -51.24 35.59 6.98
CA ASP A 40 -51.21 37.04 7.35
C ASP A 40 -49.90 37.42 8.08
N GLN A 41 -49.25 38.47 7.57
CA GLN A 41 -48.39 39.44 8.30
C GLN A 41 -49.30 40.62 8.75
N PRO A 42 -48.89 41.65 9.55
CA PRO A 42 -47.55 42.21 9.83
C PRO A 42 -47.33 42.50 11.35
N ASP A 43 -46.19 43.01 11.85
CA ASP A 43 -45.88 44.45 11.94
C ASP A 43 -44.45 44.75 12.43
N VAL A 44 -44.00 45.92 12.00
CA VAL A 44 -42.74 46.63 12.24
C VAL A 44 -42.85 47.49 13.51
N VAL A 45 -41.80 47.57 14.36
CA VAL A 45 -41.39 48.82 15.04
C VAL A 45 -39.88 48.84 15.31
N GLU A 46 -39.27 49.98 15.00
CA GLU A 46 -37.86 50.37 15.10
C GLU A 46 -37.40 50.88 16.50
N ASN A 47 -36.09 51.18 16.58
CA ASN A 47 -35.38 52.17 17.44
C ASN A 47 -35.07 51.74 18.88
N ALA A 48 -33.93 52.04 19.52
CA ALA A 48 -32.82 52.99 19.31
C ALA A 48 -31.55 52.41 20.01
N VAL A 49 -30.33 52.51 19.48
CA VAL A 49 -29.29 53.57 19.64
C VAL A 49 -28.75 53.78 21.06
N ASP A 50 -27.43 54.02 21.09
CA ASP A 50 -26.52 54.49 22.15
C ASP A 50 -25.93 53.48 23.13
N GLU A 51 -24.69 53.60 23.59
CA GLU A 51 -23.43 54.19 23.10
C GLU A 51 -22.40 53.87 24.22
N ARG A 52 -21.15 53.57 23.83
CA ARG A 52 -19.89 53.86 24.53
C ARG A 52 -19.54 53.15 25.86
N ASP A 53 -18.47 52.37 25.74
CA ASP A 53 -17.17 52.54 26.42
C ASP A 53 -17.16 52.97 27.88
N SER A 54 -16.62 52.10 28.75
CA SER A 54 -15.40 52.43 29.50
C SER A 54 -14.85 51.23 30.26
N ALA A 55 -13.52 51.16 30.25
CA ALA A 55 -12.67 50.16 30.86
C ALA A 55 -12.81 50.04 32.39
N ASP A 56 -12.54 48.86 32.93
CA ASP A 56 -11.44 48.63 33.88
C ASP A 56 -11.52 47.22 34.51
N ALA A 57 -10.43 46.48 34.38
CA ALA A 57 -10.06 45.37 35.26
C ALA A 57 -8.98 45.89 36.24
N PRO A 58 -8.47 45.11 37.21
CA PRO A 58 -8.98 43.94 37.93
C PRO A 58 -8.91 44.16 39.46
N ASN A 59 -9.50 43.27 40.28
CA ASN A 59 -8.79 42.75 41.45
C ASN A 59 -9.50 41.59 42.15
N SER A 60 -8.84 40.45 42.10
CA SER A 60 -9.03 39.28 42.93
C SER A 60 -8.79 39.59 44.42
N ARG A 61 -9.69 39.15 45.30
CA ARG A 61 -9.38 38.27 46.45
C ARG A 61 -10.58 38.12 47.41
N ARG A 62 -10.83 36.83 47.76
CA ARG A 62 -11.51 36.31 48.96
C ARG A 62 -13.03 36.50 49.08
N ARG A 63 -13.79 35.39 48.98
CA ARG A 63 -14.23 34.61 50.17
C ARG A 63 -15.18 33.45 49.81
N LEU A 64 -14.88 32.32 50.45
CA LEU A 64 -15.80 31.38 51.10
C LEU A 64 -16.76 30.50 50.27
N ARG A 65 -16.31 29.24 50.13
CA ARG A 65 -16.98 28.01 50.62
C ARG A 65 -18.51 28.05 50.69
N ARG A 66 -19.16 27.40 49.72
CA ARG A 66 -20.36 26.58 49.94
C ARG A 66 -20.22 25.27 49.17
N GLY A 67 -20.46 24.17 49.88
CA GLY A 67 -20.20 22.82 49.41
C GLY A 67 -21.19 22.33 48.37
N LEU A 68 -20.68 21.50 47.46
CA LEU A 68 -21.46 20.48 46.78
C LEU A 68 -20.82 19.13 47.12
N ARG A 69 -21.51 18.37 47.99
CA ARG A 69 -21.34 16.92 48.09
C ARG A 69 -22.08 16.33 46.90
N TRP A 70 -21.36 15.95 45.85
CA TRP A 70 -21.87 15.03 44.83
C TRP A 70 -21.66 13.61 45.34
N GLY A 71 -22.76 12.87 45.54
CA GLY A 71 -22.73 11.45 45.83
C GLY A 71 -22.25 10.69 44.59
N TRP A 72 -21.07 10.09 44.66
CA TRP A 72 -20.56 9.19 43.65
C TRP A 72 -21.23 7.82 43.86
N ASN A 73 -22.08 7.43 42.91
CA ASN A 73 -22.78 6.15 42.91
C ASN A 73 -21.94 5.14 42.11
N GLU A 74 -21.14 4.34 42.81
CA GLU A 74 -19.99 3.60 42.28
C GLU A 74 -20.34 2.27 41.56
N LYS A 75 -21.51 2.17 40.91
CA LYS A 75 -21.96 0.88 40.32
C LYS A 75 -22.54 0.88 38.91
N LYS A 76 -22.32 1.90 38.07
CA LYS A 76 -22.92 1.89 36.71
C LYS A 76 -22.11 2.29 35.48
N ASN A 77 -20.80 2.53 35.55
CA ASN A 77 -19.99 2.73 34.33
C ASN A 77 -18.73 1.86 34.33
N ARG A 78 -18.89 0.56 34.04
CA ARG A 78 -17.78 -0.22 33.50
C ARG A 78 -17.82 -0.03 31.98
N PRO A 79 -16.76 0.45 31.33
CA PRO A 79 -16.71 0.52 29.87
C PRO A 79 -16.93 -0.89 29.31
N SER A 80 -17.72 -1.01 28.24
CA SER A 80 -17.88 -2.28 27.51
C SER A 80 -16.52 -2.76 27.00
N ALA A 81 -16.38 -4.06 26.73
CA ALA A 81 -15.15 -4.61 26.14
C ALA A 81 -14.77 -3.89 24.83
N GLU A 82 -15.77 -3.42 24.07
CA GLU A 82 -15.59 -2.61 22.86
C GLU A 82 -14.97 -1.24 23.14
N ALA A 83 -15.33 -0.59 24.27
CA ALA A 83 -14.72 0.68 24.67
C ALA A 83 -13.26 0.51 25.10
N TRP A 84 -12.90 -0.65 25.68
CA TRP A 84 -11.50 -0.98 25.99
C TRP A 84 -10.69 -1.31 24.73
N ALA A 85 -11.29 -1.99 23.74
CA ALA A 85 -10.65 -2.26 22.46
C ALA A 85 -10.38 -0.96 21.66
N ALA A 86 -11.36 -0.06 21.61
CA ALA A 86 -11.20 1.25 20.97
C ALA A 86 -10.11 2.10 21.67
N LEU A 87 -10.05 2.09 22.99
CA LEU A 87 -9.01 2.79 23.75
C LEU A 87 -7.62 2.19 23.49
N ALA A 88 -7.51 0.86 23.37
CA ALA A 88 -6.25 0.19 23.07
C ALA A 88 -5.72 0.55 21.66
N ILE A 89 -6.61 0.65 20.67
CA ILE A 89 -6.24 1.10 19.31
C ILE A 89 -5.75 2.55 19.32
N ILE A 90 -6.46 3.46 20.02
CA ILE A 90 -6.06 4.86 20.12
C ILE A 90 -4.69 5.00 20.80
N VAL A 91 -4.44 4.23 21.86
CA VAL A 91 -3.14 4.24 22.55
C VAL A 91 -2.03 3.67 21.64
N ALA A 92 -2.28 2.59 20.90
CA ALA A 92 -1.30 1.99 19.99
C ALA A 92 -0.92 2.94 18.84
N VAL A 93 -1.89 3.62 18.25
CA VAL A 93 -1.65 4.66 17.23
C VAL A 93 -0.87 5.83 17.83
N ALA A 94 -1.27 6.35 19.00
CA ALA A 94 -0.55 7.44 19.65
C ALA A 94 0.91 7.07 19.99
N THR A 95 1.19 5.82 20.39
CA THR A 95 2.56 5.35 20.62
C THR A 95 3.37 5.21 19.33
N ALA A 96 2.77 4.74 18.22
CA ALA A 96 3.45 4.69 16.93
C ALA A 96 3.81 6.10 16.43
N TRP A 97 2.91 7.07 16.58
CA TRP A 97 3.16 8.48 16.26
C TRP A 97 4.26 9.10 17.14
N ALA A 98 4.29 8.78 18.44
CA ALA A 98 5.33 9.28 19.34
C ALA A 98 6.71 8.68 19.01
N SER A 99 6.79 7.42 18.58
CA SER A 99 8.03 6.80 18.08
C SER A 99 8.50 7.46 16.78
N MET A 100 7.60 7.73 15.84
CA MET A 100 7.94 8.43 14.58
C MET A 100 8.44 9.87 14.81
N ALA A 101 7.86 10.61 15.77
CA ALA A 101 8.33 11.95 16.13
C ALA A 101 9.72 11.94 16.81
N HIS A 102 10.03 10.88 17.56
CA HIS A 102 11.35 10.68 18.14
C HIS A 102 12.41 10.36 17.06
N ASP A 103 12.05 9.58 16.05
CA ASP A 103 12.94 9.22 14.94
C ASP A 103 13.22 10.41 13.99
N ALA A 104 12.23 11.29 13.77
CA ALA A 104 12.43 12.54 13.03
C ALA A 104 13.43 13.49 13.71
N THR A 105 13.48 13.47 15.05
CA THR A 105 14.43 14.28 15.83
C THR A 105 15.86 13.71 15.74
N ILE A 106 15.99 12.39 15.64
CA ILE A 106 17.29 11.73 15.42
C ILE A 106 17.79 11.97 13.99
N ALA A 107 16.91 11.89 12.99
CA ALA A 107 17.26 12.16 11.59
C ALA A 107 17.81 13.59 11.39
N ALA A 108 17.16 14.59 11.98
CA ALA A 108 17.63 15.98 11.92
C ALA A 108 19.03 16.18 12.55
N SER A 109 19.37 15.40 13.59
CA SER A 109 20.70 15.45 14.21
C SER A 109 21.79 14.74 13.38
N GLN A 110 21.40 13.78 12.54
CA GLN A 110 22.32 13.08 11.63
C GLN A 110 22.61 13.92 10.38
N ASP A 111 21.66 14.75 9.93
CA ASP A 111 21.85 15.69 8.82
C ASP A 111 22.88 16.78 9.13
N GLU A 112 22.95 17.28 10.37
CA GLU A 112 23.98 18.25 10.78
C GLU A 112 25.38 17.63 10.81
N ALA A 113 25.50 16.36 11.23
CA ALA A 113 26.76 15.63 11.24
C ALA A 113 27.24 15.28 9.82
N SER A 114 26.32 14.85 8.95
CA SER A 114 26.55 14.56 7.52
C SER A 114 27.00 15.80 6.74
N ASN A 115 26.41 16.96 7.02
CA ASN A 115 26.81 18.22 6.37
C ASN A 115 28.21 18.69 6.80
N ALA A 116 28.64 18.39 8.03
CA ALA A 116 30.00 18.69 8.47
C ALA A 116 31.04 17.77 7.79
N GLU A 117 30.73 16.48 7.63
CA GLU A 117 31.61 15.51 6.95
C GLU A 117 31.68 15.77 5.42
N ARG A 118 30.60 16.27 4.82
CA ARG A 118 30.57 16.70 3.41
C ARG A 118 31.43 17.92 3.11
N ALA A 119 31.57 18.85 4.06
CA ALA A 119 32.46 20.00 3.89
C ALA A 119 33.95 19.59 3.86
N GLU A 120 34.31 18.49 4.52
CA GLU A 120 35.67 17.95 4.54
C GLU A 120 35.99 17.12 3.27
N LEU A 121 35.00 16.47 2.67
CA LEU A 121 35.18 15.69 1.42
C LEU A 121 35.27 16.56 0.16
N VAL A 122 34.64 17.74 0.14
CA VAL A 122 34.78 18.71 -0.98
C VAL A 122 36.22 19.24 -1.08
N ASP A 123 36.91 19.42 0.05
CA ASP A 123 38.33 19.83 0.10
C ASP A 123 39.28 18.74 -0.44
N GLN A 124 38.89 17.47 -0.34
CA GLN A 124 39.65 16.33 -0.89
C GLN A 124 39.36 16.05 -2.38
N GLY A 125 38.21 16.51 -2.90
CA GLY A 125 37.87 16.43 -4.33
C GLY A 125 38.73 17.36 -5.18
N ASP A 126 38.97 18.58 -4.71
CA ASP A 126 39.81 19.58 -5.40
C ASP A 126 41.29 19.15 -5.51
N THR A 127 41.77 18.26 -4.62
CA THR A 127 43.13 17.71 -4.67
C THR A 127 43.28 16.54 -5.66
N LEU A 128 42.20 15.83 -6.02
CA LEU A 128 42.24 14.75 -7.01
C LEU A 128 42.21 15.26 -8.45
N ASP A 129 41.47 16.34 -8.73
CA ASP A 129 41.47 16.97 -10.05
C ASP A 129 42.82 17.64 -10.36
N ALA A 130 43.53 18.17 -9.35
CA ALA A 130 44.89 18.69 -9.49
C ALA A 130 45.95 17.62 -9.82
N ILE A 131 45.72 16.35 -9.43
CA ILE A 131 46.61 15.22 -9.76
C ILE A 131 46.31 14.69 -11.17
N ARG A 132 45.06 14.76 -11.62
CA ARG A 132 44.62 14.28 -12.93
C ARG A 132 45.15 15.13 -14.09
N ASP A 133 45.29 16.44 -13.88
CA ASP A 133 45.83 17.36 -14.88
C ASP A 133 47.38 17.32 -15.01
N ALA A 134 48.07 16.67 -14.07
CA ALA A 134 49.54 16.65 -14.03
C ALA A 134 50.20 15.45 -14.75
N VAL A 135 49.43 14.49 -15.30
CA VAL A 135 49.98 13.27 -15.92
C VAL A 135 49.57 13.18 -17.40
N THR A 136 50.36 13.81 -18.27
CA THR A 136 50.33 13.53 -19.71
C THR A 136 51.46 12.54 -20.04
N ILE A 137 51.13 11.30 -20.41
CA ILE A 137 52.07 10.35 -21.01
C ILE A 137 51.67 10.10 -22.46
N PRO A 138 52.52 10.35 -23.46
CA PRO A 138 52.22 10.02 -24.85
C PRO A 138 52.71 8.61 -25.22
N GLY A 139 51.78 7.78 -25.72
CA GLY A 139 52.07 6.75 -26.72
C GLY A 139 51.73 5.29 -26.38
N THR A 140 51.15 4.62 -27.39
CA THR A 140 51.08 3.15 -27.67
C THR A 140 49.90 2.35 -27.09
N PRO A 141 49.44 1.26 -27.75
CA PRO A 141 48.72 1.20 -29.03
C PRO A 141 47.34 0.51 -28.91
N THR A 142 46.51 0.66 -29.95
CA THR A 142 45.17 0.06 -30.11
C THR A 142 45.17 -1.46 -29.95
N ALA A 143 44.38 -1.97 -29.00
CA ALA A 143 43.95 -3.36 -28.92
C ALA A 143 42.46 -3.45 -29.26
N ASP A 144 42.10 -4.46 -30.07
CA ASP A 144 40.73 -4.71 -30.54
C ASP A 144 39.72 -4.86 -29.39
N PRO A 145 38.46 -4.44 -29.57
CA PRO A 145 37.41 -4.57 -28.56
C PRO A 145 37.07 -6.05 -28.32
N PRO A 146 36.91 -6.50 -27.06
CA PRO A 146 36.48 -7.87 -26.78
C PRO A 146 35.04 -8.09 -27.27
N ALA A 147 34.83 -9.25 -27.89
CA ALA A 147 33.57 -9.69 -28.48
C ALA A 147 32.38 -9.64 -27.51
N GLN A 148 31.22 -9.21 -28.00
CA GLN A 148 29.94 -9.34 -27.29
C GLN A 148 29.64 -10.82 -26.99
N PRO A 149 29.25 -11.18 -25.77
CA PRO A 149 28.64 -12.49 -25.53
C PRO A 149 27.23 -12.55 -26.17
N PRO A 150 26.84 -13.72 -26.71
CA PRO A 150 25.55 -13.95 -27.34
C PRO A 150 24.43 -14.18 -26.30
N ASP A 151 23.20 -13.89 -26.74
CA ASP A 151 21.90 -14.31 -26.17
C ASP A 151 21.43 -13.69 -24.84
N SER A 152 20.69 -12.60 -24.97
CA SER A 152 19.67 -12.13 -24.01
C SER A 152 18.39 -12.98 -24.12
N SER A 153 18.49 -14.28 -23.87
CA SER A 153 17.32 -15.14 -23.67
C SER A 153 16.99 -15.18 -22.18
N ALA A 154 15.79 -14.69 -21.83
CA ALA A 154 15.22 -14.78 -20.49
C ALA A 154 15.31 -16.21 -19.95
N PRO A 155 15.65 -16.43 -18.66
CA PRO A 155 15.65 -17.77 -18.11
C PRO A 155 14.21 -18.27 -17.97
N SER A 156 13.90 -19.30 -18.75
CA SER A 156 12.74 -20.14 -18.57
C SER A 156 12.90 -20.99 -17.30
N GLY A 157 12.02 -20.79 -16.32
CA GLY A 157 11.55 -21.84 -15.41
C GLY A 157 12.42 -22.17 -14.19
N SER A 158 12.17 -21.45 -13.08
CA SER A 158 12.06 -21.95 -11.70
C SER A 158 12.09 -20.73 -10.78
N TYR A 159 10.92 -20.24 -10.38
CA TYR A 159 10.83 -19.23 -9.33
C TYR A 159 10.84 -19.96 -7.97
N ALA A 160 12.01 -20.20 -7.39
CA ALA A 160 12.08 -20.39 -5.95
C ALA A 160 12.23 -18.98 -5.35
N GLY A 161 11.34 -18.56 -4.44
CA GLY A 161 11.28 -17.19 -3.90
C GLY A 161 12.62 -16.47 -3.81
N GLY A 162 12.72 -15.34 -4.51
CA GLY A 162 13.93 -14.56 -4.68
C GLY A 162 13.67 -13.38 -5.61
N TRP A 163 14.69 -12.56 -5.83
CA TRP A 163 14.56 -11.26 -6.50
C TRP A 163 15.45 -11.12 -7.74
N GLY A 164 15.08 -10.19 -8.61
CA GLY A 164 15.85 -9.83 -9.78
C GLY A 164 15.39 -8.53 -10.45
N PRO A 165 15.99 -8.18 -11.59
CA PRO A 165 17.25 -8.71 -12.11
C PRO A 165 18.45 -8.26 -11.23
N GLU A 166 19.65 -8.72 -11.60
CA GLU A 166 20.89 -8.06 -11.16
C GLU A 166 20.88 -6.61 -11.66
N ARG A 167 21.25 -5.67 -10.77
CA ARG A 167 21.14 -4.23 -11.00
C ARG A 167 22.08 -3.48 -10.05
N ASP A 168 22.31 -2.20 -10.35
CA ASP A 168 23.07 -1.32 -9.48
C ASP A 168 22.40 -1.19 -8.12
N LEU A 169 23.20 -1.21 -7.06
CA LEU A 169 22.76 -1.15 -5.68
C LEU A 169 23.30 0.08 -4.97
N PHE A 170 22.50 0.58 -4.05
CA PHE A 170 22.73 1.81 -3.31
C PHE A 170 22.56 1.57 -1.82
N THR A 171 22.95 2.56 -1.03
CA THR A 171 22.70 2.57 0.41
C THR A 171 21.89 3.79 0.79
N SER A 172 21.23 3.76 1.95
CA SER A 172 20.50 4.92 2.48
C SER A 172 21.42 6.15 2.61
N ALA A 173 22.70 5.94 2.92
CA ALA A 173 23.70 7.01 3.00
C ALA A 173 24.17 7.53 1.62
N ARG A 174 24.02 6.73 0.57
CA ARG A 174 24.39 7.08 -0.81
C ARG A 174 23.29 6.60 -1.78
N PRO A 175 22.11 7.25 -1.78
CA PRO A 175 21.03 6.89 -2.68
C PRO A 175 21.41 7.16 -4.13
N SER A 176 20.58 6.67 -5.06
CA SER A 176 20.83 6.84 -6.49
C SER A 176 20.71 8.30 -6.92
N ILE A 177 21.47 8.67 -7.95
CA ILE A 177 21.34 9.96 -8.63
C ILE A 177 20.41 9.90 -9.87
N TYR A 178 19.83 8.73 -10.14
CA TYR A 178 18.89 8.48 -11.24
C TYR A 178 17.79 7.50 -10.81
N VAL A 179 16.67 7.52 -11.51
CA VAL A 179 15.49 6.72 -11.17
C VAL A 179 15.81 5.23 -11.15
N VAL A 180 15.66 4.63 -9.97
CA VAL A 180 15.79 3.18 -9.74
C VAL A 180 14.73 2.74 -8.74
N LEU A 181 14.27 1.49 -8.91
CA LEU A 181 13.30 0.87 -8.01
C LEU A 181 14.00 -0.08 -7.05
N ASN A 182 13.63 -0.02 -5.77
CA ASN A 182 13.93 -1.03 -4.75
C ASN A 182 15.40 -1.50 -4.74
N SER A 183 16.34 -0.55 -4.74
CA SER A 183 17.77 -0.78 -4.93
C SER A 183 18.62 -0.33 -3.73
N ILE A 184 18.01 0.09 -2.61
CA ILE A 184 18.73 0.32 -1.35
C ILE A 184 18.91 -0.99 -0.59
N THR A 185 20.13 -1.28 -0.13
CA THR A 185 20.46 -2.53 0.59
C THR A 185 20.33 -2.44 2.11
N ASP A 186 20.19 -1.24 2.66
CA ASP A 186 20.21 -0.95 4.10
C ASP A 186 19.17 0.11 4.48
N ASN A 187 17.95 0.00 3.94
CA ASN A 187 16.84 0.87 4.30
C ASN A 187 16.53 0.67 5.79
N PRO A 188 16.51 1.73 6.63
CA PRO A 188 16.28 1.56 8.07
C PRO A 188 14.87 1.06 8.42
N ALA A 189 13.88 1.29 7.55
CA ALA A 189 12.49 0.84 7.74
C ALA A 189 12.24 -0.57 7.18
N HIS A 190 12.82 -0.91 6.03
CA HIS A 190 12.55 -2.17 5.31
C HIS A 190 13.72 -3.16 5.30
N GLY A 191 14.95 -2.67 5.36
CA GLY A 191 16.18 -3.45 5.19
C GLY A 191 16.65 -3.48 3.74
N ASP A 192 16.94 -4.67 3.23
CA ASP A 192 17.36 -4.85 1.84
C ASP A 192 16.15 -4.85 0.90
N GLU A 193 15.98 -3.78 0.13
CA GLU A 193 14.79 -3.58 -0.71
C GLU A 193 14.72 -4.52 -1.91
N ARG A 194 15.77 -5.30 -2.18
CA ARG A 194 15.69 -6.34 -3.20
C ARG A 194 14.71 -7.43 -2.81
N ASN A 195 14.64 -7.77 -1.52
CA ASN A 195 13.62 -8.62 -0.93
C ASN A 195 12.42 -7.75 -0.52
N PHE A 196 11.52 -7.51 -1.45
CA PHE A 196 10.37 -6.64 -1.27
C PHE A 196 9.03 -7.36 -1.17
N VAL A 197 8.94 -8.66 -1.48
CA VAL A 197 7.70 -9.44 -1.44
C VAL A 197 7.67 -10.34 -0.22
N GLN A 198 6.60 -10.21 0.56
CA GLN A 198 6.35 -11.07 1.71
C GLN A 198 4.89 -11.49 1.73
N VAL A 199 4.61 -12.59 2.40
CA VAL A 199 3.26 -13.14 2.51
C VAL A 199 2.96 -13.55 3.94
N ARG A 200 1.70 -13.41 4.34
CA ARG A 200 1.17 -13.94 5.60
C ARG A 200 -0.23 -14.48 5.38
N GLN A 201 -0.68 -15.36 6.27
CA GLN A 201 -2.11 -15.70 6.31
C GLN A 201 -2.94 -14.46 6.68
N ALA A 202 -4.10 -14.28 6.03
CA ALA A 202 -4.90 -13.05 6.14
C ALA A 202 -5.37 -12.75 7.57
N GLU A 203 -5.71 -13.78 8.33
CA GLU A 203 -6.15 -13.69 9.74
C GLU A 203 -4.99 -13.71 10.75
N ALA A 204 -3.74 -13.82 10.29
CA ALA A 204 -2.58 -13.81 11.17
C ALA A 204 -2.17 -12.38 11.57
N SER A 205 -1.36 -12.27 12.64
CA SER A 205 -0.75 -11.01 13.05
C SER A 205 0.12 -10.41 11.93
N ASN A 206 0.23 -9.08 11.90
CA ASN A 206 1.12 -8.37 10.97
C ASN A 206 2.61 -8.73 11.18
N GLU A 207 2.98 -9.28 12.32
CA GLU A 207 4.35 -9.74 12.59
C GLU A 207 4.69 -11.08 11.89
N THR A 208 3.74 -11.70 11.18
CA THR A 208 3.87 -13.04 10.59
C THR A 208 4.26 -13.04 9.11
N TYR A 209 4.60 -11.88 8.54
CA TYR A 209 5.11 -11.85 7.17
C TYR A 209 6.41 -12.65 7.02
N GLY A 210 6.51 -13.37 5.91
CA GLY A 210 7.72 -14.08 5.51
C GLY A 210 7.69 -14.44 4.03
N GLU A 211 8.81 -14.93 3.52
CA GLU A 211 8.93 -15.32 2.11
C GLU A 211 8.47 -16.76 1.85
N VAL A 212 8.43 -17.59 2.90
CA VAL A 212 8.04 -18.99 2.78
C VAL A 212 7.08 -19.37 3.91
N LEU A 213 5.90 -19.86 3.56
CA LEU A 213 4.95 -20.35 4.55
C LEU A 213 4.20 -21.60 4.09
N ARG A 214 3.53 -22.25 5.04
CA ARG A 214 2.64 -23.37 4.76
C ARG A 214 1.21 -22.87 4.54
N GLY A 215 0.66 -23.24 3.40
CA GLY A 215 -0.70 -22.95 2.98
C GLY A 215 -1.69 -24.04 3.37
N GLU A 216 -2.95 -23.66 3.55
CA GLU A 216 -4.08 -24.58 3.65
C GLU A 216 -5.18 -24.17 2.67
N THR A 217 -5.78 -25.16 2.02
CA THR A 217 -6.89 -24.95 1.08
C THR A 217 -8.05 -24.23 1.76
N GLY A 218 -8.63 -23.25 1.06
CA GLY A 218 -9.74 -22.44 1.52
C GLY A 218 -9.34 -21.19 2.29
N LEU A 219 -8.06 -21.05 2.67
CA LEU A 219 -7.56 -19.87 3.37
C LEU A 219 -7.06 -18.79 2.41
N GLU A 220 -7.19 -17.53 2.85
CA GLU A 220 -6.63 -16.36 2.19
C GLU A 220 -5.31 -15.94 2.83
N TYR A 221 -4.46 -15.35 2.00
CA TYR A 221 -3.15 -14.85 2.35
C TYR A 221 -3.01 -13.43 1.84
N VAL A 222 -2.41 -12.56 2.64
CA VAL A 222 -2.08 -11.20 2.25
C VAL A 222 -0.66 -11.21 1.70
N VAL A 223 -0.52 -10.79 0.45
CA VAL A 223 0.76 -10.46 -0.18
C VAL A 223 1.06 -9.01 0.12
N TYR A 224 2.30 -8.74 0.52
CA TYR A 224 2.88 -7.42 0.72
C TYR A 224 4.02 -7.24 -0.29
N ALA A 225 4.10 -6.07 -0.93
CA ALA A 225 5.21 -5.69 -1.78
C ALA A 225 5.68 -4.27 -1.47
N TRP A 226 6.91 -4.10 -0.99
CA TRP A 226 7.54 -2.78 -0.83
C TRP A 226 7.81 -2.16 -2.20
N VAL A 227 7.59 -0.86 -2.33
CA VAL A 227 7.81 -0.10 -3.57
C VAL A 227 8.48 1.20 -3.21
N ALA A 228 9.68 1.45 -3.75
CA ALA A 228 10.43 2.66 -3.50
C ALA A 228 11.11 3.18 -4.75
N ASN A 229 11.04 4.49 -4.93
CA ASN A 229 11.91 5.26 -5.81
C ASN A 229 13.15 5.67 -4.99
N ASN A 230 14.33 5.13 -5.29
CA ASN A 230 15.52 5.36 -4.48
C ASN A 230 16.45 6.46 -5.01
N VAL A 231 15.90 7.43 -5.71
CA VAL A 231 16.63 8.67 -5.99
C VAL A 231 16.84 9.43 -4.68
N ALA A 232 18.00 10.07 -4.53
CA ALA A 232 18.27 10.92 -3.38
C ALA A 232 17.27 12.08 -3.28
N ASP A 233 16.73 12.33 -2.09
CA ASP A 233 15.66 13.30 -1.86
C ASP A 233 16.03 14.73 -2.25
N ASN A 234 17.31 15.09 -2.12
CA ASN A 234 17.83 16.40 -2.52
C ASN A 234 17.83 16.62 -4.05
N LEU A 235 17.46 15.60 -4.82
CA LEU A 235 17.27 15.66 -6.28
C LEU A 235 15.78 15.70 -6.68
N ALA A 236 14.87 15.87 -5.71
CA ALA A 236 13.43 15.97 -5.92
C ALA A 236 13.10 16.93 -7.06
N SER A 237 12.61 16.37 -8.15
CA SER A 237 12.31 17.05 -9.40
C SER A 237 11.48 16.14 -10.29
N PRO A 238 10.82 16.66 -11.33
CA PRO A 238 10.12 15.82 -12.30
C PRO A 238 11.02 14.78 -12.98
N VAL A 239 12.33 15.01 -13.08
CA VAL A 239 13.29 14.06 -13.69
C VAL A 239 13.61 12.91 -12.74
N ALA A 240 13.50 13.14 -11.43
CA ALA A 240 13.69 12.13 -10.38
C ALA A 240 12.43 11.31 -10.10
N THR A 241 11.29 11.62 -10.74
CA THR A 241 10.03 10.90 -10.58
C THR A 241 10.02 9.62 -11.41
N VAL A 242 9.54 8.51 -10.82
CA VAL A 242 9.20 7.31 -11.59
C VAL A 242 7.92 7.59 -12.37
N HIS A 243 7.94 7.29 -13.68
CA HIS A 243 6.81 7.52 -14.58
C HIS A 243 6.21 6.22 -15.09
N GLY A 244 4.88 6.14 -15.08
CA GLY A 244 4.13 4.96 -15.52
C GLY A 244 4.40 3.72 -14.67
N LEU A 245 4.63 3.89 -13.37
CA LEU A 245 4.83 2.80 -12.41
C LEU A 245 3.65 1.84 -12.43
N ARG A 246 3.94 0.54 -12.58
CA ARG A 246 2.97 -0.55 -12.56
C ARG A 246 3.45 -1.69 -11.70
N ALA A 247 2.50 -2.35 -11.03
CA ALA A 247 2.72 -3.64 -10.39
C ALA A 247 1.92 -4.73 -11.09
N ARG A 248 2.50 -5.93 -11.20
CA ARG A 248 1.84 -7.13 -11.72
C ARG A 248 2.08 -8.31 -10.79
N PHE A 249 1.02 -9.02 -10.45
CA PHE A 249 1.05 -10.29 -9.76
C PHE A 249 1.16 -11.43 -10.77
N ILE A 250 2.04 -12.38 -10.50
CA ILE A 250 2.17 -13.63 -11.25
C ILE A 250 2.17 -14.82 -10.29
N THR A 251 1.59 -15.93 -10.73
CA THR A 251 1.64 -17.21 -10.02
C THR A 251 1.74 -18.36 -11.02
N ASN A 252 2.33 -19.47 -10.59
CA ASN A 252 2.23 -20.73 -11.31
C ASN A 252 0.83 -21.34 -11.14
N SER A 253 0.43 -22.17 -12.11
CA SER A 253 -0.80 -22.96 -12.06
C SER A 253 -0.55 -24.32 -11.41
N GLY A 254 -1.51 -24.82 -10.61
CA GLY A 254 -1.62 -26.24 -10.24
C GLY A 254 -0.37 -26.85 -9.61
N SER A 255 -0.13 -26.58 -8.32
CA SER A 255 1.09 -27.00 -7.62
C SER A 255 0.86 -27.24 -6.14
N ASN A 256 1.79 -27.92 -5.48
CA ASN A 256 1.92 -27.93 -4.02
C ASN A 256 2.97 -26.91 -3.51
N GLU A 257 3.64 -26.23 -4.43
CA GLU A 257 4.57 -25.12 -4.25
C GLU A 257 4.08 -23.95 -5.11
N HIS A 258 3.41 -22.98 -4.47
CA HIS A 258 2.86 -21.80 -5.13
C HIS A 258 3.82 -20.65 -5.02
N VAL A 259 4.32 -20.21 -6.16
CA VAL A 259 5.18 -19.05 -6.27
C VAL A 259 4.31 -17.83 -6.47
N ILE A 260 4.47 -16.86 -5.58
CA ILE A 260 3.91 -15.52 -5.72
C ILE A 260 5.03 -14.63 -6.24
N GLY A 261 4.91 -14.12 -7.46
CA GLY A 261 5.79 -13.07 -7.98
C GLY A 261 5.09 -11.73 -8.03
N VAL A 262 5.78 -10.67 -7.64
CA VAL A 262 5.37 -9.29 -7.91
C VAL A 262 6.44 -8.62 -8.76
N ILE A 263 6.00 -8.08 -9.89
CA ILE A 263 6.85 -7.38 -10.85
C ILE A 263 6.50 -5.89 -10.78
N LEU A 264 7.51 -5.04 -10.58
CA LEU A 264 7.40 -3.59 -10.64
C LEU A 264 8.08 -3.11 -11.92
N SER A 265 7.33 -2.39 -12.76
CA SER A 265 7.82 -1.84 -14.02
C SER A 265 7.52 -0.34 -14.10
N ALA A 266 8.34 0.39 -14.87
CA ALA A 266 8.13 1.80 -15.14
C ALA A 266 8.71 2.18 -16.49
N LYS A 267 8.37 3.37 -17.00
CA LYS A 267 8.87 3.87 -18.29
C LYS A 267 10.34 4.29 -18.25
N ASN A 268 10.82 4.69 -17.08
CA ASN A 268 12.15 5.28 -16.86
C ASN A 268 12.95 4.59 -15.76
N ALA A 269 12.60 3.36 -15.40
CA ALA A 269 13.35 2.53 -14.46
C ALA A 269 13.47 1.11 -15.00
N THR A 270 14.53 0.40 -14.62
CA THR A 270 14.64 -1.04 -14.85
C THR A 270 13.52 -1.77 -14.13
N GLU A 271 12.85 -2.71 -14.81
CA GLU A 271 11.86 -3.59 -14.19
C GLU A 271 12.53 -4.45 -13.11
N VAL A 272 11.87 -4.61 -11.97
CA VAL A 272 12.35 -5.42 -10.85
C VAL A 272 11.26 -6.41 -10.43
N TRP A 273 11.66 -7.57 -9.93
CA TRP A 273 10.75 -8.58 -9.45
C TRP A 273 11.29 -9.21 -8.17
N ASP A 274 10.36 -9.70 -7.36
CA ASP A 274 10.64 -10.51 -6.19
C ASP A 274 9.47 -11.46 -5.93
N GLY A 275 9.66 -12.46 -5.09
CA GLY A 275 8.61 -13.43 -4.85
C GLY A 275 8.71 -14.18 -3.53
N ALA A 276 7.54 -14.65 -3.10
CA ALA A 276 7.35 -15.50 -1.96
C ALA A 276 6.78 -16.87 -2.39
N THR A 277 6.69 -17.81 -1.46
CA THR A 277 6.24 -19.18 -1.72
C THR A 277 5.29 -19.69 -0.64
N ILE A 278 4.15 -20.23 -1.07
CA ILE A 278 3.19 -20.93 -0.21
C ILE A 278 3.24 -22.42 -0.55
N PHE A 279 3.57 -23.25 0.44
CA PHE A 279 3.58 -24.71 0.30
C PHE A 279 2.31 -25.34 0.85
N THR A 280 1.60 -26.11 0.04
CA THR A 280 0.42 -26.88 0.46
C THR A 280 0.75 -28.37 0.58
N ARG A 281 -0.14 -29.12 1.23
CA ARG A 281 0.01 -30.59 1.34
C ARG A 281 -0.35 -31.31 0.06
N GLU A 282 -1.36 -30.82 -0.63
CA GLU A 282 -1.95 -31.38 -1.84
C GLU A 282 -1.70 -30.41 -3.01
N SER A 283 -1.82 -30.91 -4.24
CA SER A 283 -1.88 -30.03 -5.41
C SER A 283 -3.12 -29.16 -5.32
N THR A 284 -2.94 -27.86 -5.53
CA THR A 284 -3.96 -26.82 -5.39
C THR A 284 -3.72 -25.73 -6.43
N ALA A 285 -4.55 -24.70 -6.47
CA ALA A 285 -4.28 -23.48 -7.21
C ALA A 285 -4.26 -22.26 -6.28
N LEU A 286 -3.62 -21.19 -6.74
CA LEU A 286 -3.60 -19.90 -6.07
C LEU A 286 -4.38 -18.90 -6.94
N GLU A 287 -5.44 -18.33 -6.38
CA GLU A 287 -6.30 -17.37 -7.08
C GLU A 287 -6.15 -15.98 -6.47
N PHE A 288 -6.09 -14.96 -7.34
CA PHE A 288 -6.18 -13.57 -6.90
C PHE A 288 -7.60 -13.28 -6.37
N VAL A 289 -7.69 -12.56 -5.25
CA VAL A 289 -8.99 -12.11 -4.71
C VAL A 289 -9.31 -10.73 -5.28
N GLU A 290 -10.29 -10.66 -6.19
CA GLU A 290 -10.74 -9.40 -6.81
C GLU A 290 -11.11 -8.33 -5.76
N GLY A 291 -10.77 -7.08 -6.05
CA GLY A 291 -11.00 -5.91 -5.20
C GLY A 291 -10.16 -5.88 -3.91
N SER A 292 -9.17 -6.78 -3.75
CA SER A 292 -8.33 -6.83 -2.54
C SER A 292 -7.10 -5.91 -2.58
N GLY A 293 -6.78 -5.35 -3.74
CA GLY A 293 -5.60 -4.52 -3.95
C GLY A 293 -5.68 -3.15 -3.25
N TRP A 294 -4.63 -2.79 -2.52
CA TRP A 294 -4.45 -1.47 -1.92
C TRP A 294 -2.98 -1.07 -1.95
N PHE A 295 -2.68 0.14 -2.42
CA PHE A 295 -1.33 0.71 -2.33
C PHE A 295 -1.30 1.72 -1.21
N HIS A 296 -0.53 1.43 -0.17
CA HIS A 296 -0.39 2.26 1.03
C HIS A 296 0.75 3.25 0.82
N THR A 297 0.45 4.53 0.94
CA THR A 297 1.43 5.62 0.80
C THR A 297 1.22 6.65 1.90
N ASN A 298 2.27 7.44 2.16
CA ASN A 298 2.17 8.65 2.98
C ASN A 298 1.85 9.87 2.09
N PRO A 299 1.30 10.96 2.65
CA PRO A 299 0.60 11.02 3.94
C PRO A 299 -0.85 10.48 3.85
N ASP A 300 -1.39 10.28 2.65
CA ASP A 300 -2.83 10.13 2.41
C ASP A 300 -3.41 8.75 2.79
N GLY A 301 -2.58 7.80 3.22
CA GLY A 301 -3.01 6.46 3.62
C GLY A 301 -3.26 5.50 2.46
N GLY A 302 -3.02 5.95 1.22
CA GLY A 302 -3.08 5.11 0.03
C GLY A 302 -4.43 5.06 -0.68
N PHE A 303 -4.56 4.12 -1.62
CA PHE A 303 -5.74 3.97 -2.46
C PHE A 303 -5.95 2.52 -2.91
N ALA A 304 -7.19 2.22 -3.31
CA ALA A 304 -7.54 0.93 -3.91
C ALA A 304 -6.86 0.77 -5.28
N VAL A 305 -6.29 -0.41 -5.52
CA VAL A 305 -5.62 -0.79 -6.77
C VAL A 305 -6.54 -1.71 -7.55
N GLY A 306 -6.63 -1.49 -8.87
CA GLY A 306 -7.48 -2.27 -9.75
C GLY A 306 -7.02 -3.72 -9.95
N ASP A 307 -7.95 -4.58 -10.36
CA ASP A 307 -7.72 -6.00 -10.57
C ASP A 307 -6.82 -6.30 -11.78
N GLU A 308 -6.47 -5.27 -12.56
CA GLU A 308 -5.41 -5.35 -13.58
C GLU A 308 -4.06 -5.82 -13.00
N LEU A 309 -3.90 -5.79 -11.67
CA LEU A 309 -2.78 -6.40 -10.96
C LEU A 309 -2.59 -7.87 -11.36
N ALA A 310 -3.66 -8.63 -11.57
CA ALA A 310 -3.62 -10.04 -12.00
C ALA A 310 -3.62 -10.21 -13.54
N SER A 311 -3.49 -9.12 -14.29
CA SER A 311 -3.42 -9.13 -15.76
C SER A 311 -2.00 -8.90 -16.27
N ASP A 312 -1.76 -9.21 -17.54
CA ASP A 312 -0.47 -8.92 -18.20
C ASP A 312 -0.13 -7.43 -18.25
N GLN A 313 -1.11 -6.53 -18.13
CA GLN A 313 -0.88 -5.09 -18.12
C GLN A 313 -0.39 -4.56 -16.77
N GLY A 314 -0.66 -5.27 -15.67
CA GLY A 314 -0.47 -4.77 -14.32
C GLY A 314 -1.36 -3.56 -13.97
N ALA A 315 -1.44 -3.24 -12.69
CA ALA A 315 -2.14 -2.06 -12.20
C ALA A 315 -1.18 -0.88 -12.04
N LEU A 316 -1.67 0.34 -12.29
CA LEU A 316 -0.90 1.56 -12.03
C LEU A 316 -0.77 1.80 -10.53
N LEU A 317 0.42 2.23 -10.10
CA LEU A 317 0.69 2.75 -8.76
C LEU A 317 1.16 4.20 -8.88
N GLY A 318 1.12 4.95 -7.78
CA GLY A 318 1.55 6.34 -7.73
C GLY A 318 1.50 6.85 -6.29
N GLN A 319 1.94 8.09 -6.07
CA GLN A 319 2.03 8.64 -4.72
C GLN A 319 0.67 8.83 -4.06
N PHE A 320 -0.26 9.42 -4.79
CA PHE A 320 -1.57 9.83 -4.27
C PHE A 320 -2.73 9.08 -4.95
N THR A 321 -2.53 8.66 -6.20
CA THR A 321 -3.52 7.94 -7.00
C THR A 321 -2.85 6.92 -7.91
N ALA A 322 -3.64 6.07 -8.57
CA ALA A 322 -3.17 5.11 -9.56
C ALA A 322 -2.83 5.77 -10.92
N ASP A 323 -1.92 6.76 -10.93
CA ASP A 323 -1.57 7.56 -12.11
C ASP A 323 -0.21 7.18 -12.75
N GLY A 324 0.59 6.36 -12.07
CA GLY A 324 1.91 5.96 -12.53
C GLY A 324 3.04 6.85 -12.01
N GLU A 325 2.76 7.85 -11.17
CA GLU A 325 3.73 8.87 -10.78
C GLU A 325 4.17 8.68 -9.32
N LEU A 326 5.44 8.31 -9.12
CA LEU A 326 6.04 8.15 -7.78
C LEU A 326 7.28 9.07 -7.67
N PRO A 327 7.16 10.25 -7.03
CA PRO A 327 8.24 11.22 -6.89
C PRO A 327 9.25 10.78 -5.82
N VAL A 328 10.14 11.67 -5.38
CA VAL A 328 10.95 11.56 -4.16
C VAL A 328 10.89 12.86 -3.38
N GLY A 329 11.42 12.87 -2.16
CA GLY A 329 11.48 14.05 -1.31
C GLY A 329 10.31 14.13 -0.34
N HIS A 330 9.87 15.34 -0.04
CA HIS A 330 8.85 15.58 0.98
C HIS A 330 7.76 16.51 0.46
N ASP A 331 6.55 16.35 0.97
CA ASP A 331 5.48 17.32 0.76
C ASP A 331 5.65 18.57 1.64
N GLU A 332 4.68 19.49 1.55
CA GLU A 332 4.68 20.74 2.33
C GLU A 332 4.56 20.54 3.85
N THR A 333 4.13 19.36 4.30
CA THR A 333 4.02 18.99 5.72
C THR A 333 5.29 18.32 6.25
N GLY A 334 6.25 18.02 5.36
CA GLY A 334 7.45 17.27 5.66
C GLY A 334 7.25 15.75 5.61
N ALA A 335 6.08 15.27 5.20
CA ALA A 335 5.86 13.84 5.02
C ALA A 335 6.65 13.34 3.80
N TYR A 336 7.31 12.21 3.97
CA TYR A 336 8.12 11.60 2.92
C TYR A 336 7.26 11.10 1.76
N LEU A 337 7.72 11.33 0.54
CA LEU A 337 7.17 10.84 -0.72
C LEU A 337 8.16 9.89 -1.38
N GLY A 338 7.67 8.99 -2.23
CA GLY A 338 8.53 8.13 -3.04
C GLY A 338 8.71 6.71 -2.55
N HIS A 339 7.98 6.33 -1.50
CA HIS A 339 7.77 4.92 -1.18
C HIS A 339 6.33 4.63 -0.78
N GLY A 340 5.99 3.36 -0.82
CA GLY A 340 4.75 2.79 -0.32
C GLY A 340 4.86 1.27 -0.29
N TYR A 341 3.76 0.63 0.07
CA TYR A 341 3.68 -0.82 -0.06
C TYR A 341 2.33 -1.24 -0.63
N LEU A 342 2.37 -2.18 -1.56
CA LEU A 342 1.19 -2.80 -2.15
C LEU A 342 0.78 -3.97 -1.27
N THR A 343 -0.52 -4.06 -0.95
CA THR A 343 -1.12 -5.26 -0.39
C THR A 343 -2.23 -5.78 -1.28
N PHE A 344 -2.34 -7.09 -1.41
CA PHE A 344 -3.49 -7.75 -2.02
C PHE A 344 -3.68 -9.14 -1.43
N ARG A 345 -4.83 -9.76 -1.68
CA ARG A 345 -5.13 -11.10 -1.19
C ARG A 345 -5.10 -12.13 -2.30
N VAL A 346 -4.63 -13.32 -1.93
CA VAL A 346 -4.67 -14.53 -2.73
C VAL A 346 -5.32 -15.65 -1.92
N LYS A 347 -5.99 -16.57 -2.58
CA LYS A 347 -6.69 -17.70 -1.95
C LYS A 347 -6.15 -19.02 -2.48
N VAL A 348 -5.87 -19.94 -1.57
CA VAL A 348 -5.57 -21.33 -1.94
C VAL A 348 -6.88 -22.04 -2.21
N VAL A 349 -7.05 -22.60 -3.39
CA VAL A 349 -8.27 -23.31 -3.82
C VAL A 349 -7.94 -24.72 -4.31
N ASP A 350 -8.95 -25.59 -4.38
CA ASP A 350 -8.80 -26.89 -5.01
C ASP A 350 -8.43 -26.72 -6.50
N GLU A 351 -7.62 -27.63 -7.03
CA GLU A 351 -7.30 -27.65 -8.46
C GLU A 351 -8.56 -28.01 -9.25
N HIS A 352 -8.91 -27.18 -10.26
CA HIS A 352 -10.13 -27.33 -11.07
C HIS A 352 -9.98 -28.31 -12.23
#